data_AF-A0A6L3ENF9-F1
#
_entry.id   AF-A0A6L3ENF9-F1
#
_cell.length_a   1.000
_cell.length_b   1.000
_cell.length_c   1.000
_cell.angle_alpha   90.00
_cell.angle_beta   90.00
_cell.angle_gamma   90.00
#
_symmetry.space_group_name_H-M   'P 1'
#
loop_
_entity.id
_entity.type
_entity.pdbx_description
1 polymer ?
#
loop_
_entity_poly.entity_id
_entity_poly.type
_entity_poly.pdbx_seq_one_letter_code
_entity_poly.pdbx_strand_id
1 'polypeptide(L)'
;MQALGEHEEDIASLEASIPLYDAVLKVLTRDNLPMLWAMVAANRASAMLALADESDYLDMAEASAAEFRNLVDLFDGTDYSAYKDCASEQVQRALNLIERLQV
;
A
#
# COMPACT_ATOMS: atom_id res chain seq x y z
N MET A 1 15.00 0.96 -11.26
CA MET A 1 14.60 1.39 -9.90
C MET A 1 13.55 0.40 -9.46
N GLN A 2 13.96 -0.61 -8.70
CA GLN A 2 13.05 -1.58 -8.09
C GLN A 2 12.17 -0.85 -7.07
N ALA A 3 10.85 -1.07 -7.13
CA ALA A 3 9.95 -0.70 -6.05
C ALA A 3 10.43 -1.47 -4.81
N LEU A 4 10.82 -0.74 -3.76
CA LEU A 4 11.43 -1.25 -2.54
C LEU A 4 10.54 -2.18 -1.70
N GLY A 5 9.33 -2.52 -2.17
CA GLY A 5 8.34 -3.31 -1.43
C GLY A 5 8.13 -4.73 -1.95
N GLU A 6 8.73 -5.15 -3.07
CA GLU A 6 8.62 -6.54 -3.57
C GLU A 6 9.70 -7.45 -2.97
N HIS A 7 9.96 -7.33 -1.66
CA HIS A 7 10.62 -8.41 -0.96
C HIS A 7 9.54 -9.44 -0.62
N GLU A 8 9.76 -10.70 -1.02
CA GLU A 8 9.10 -11.88 -0.44
C GLU A 8 9.36 -11.90 1.07
N GLU A 9 8.64 -11.06 1.80
CA GLU A 9 8.49 -11.19 3.24
C GLU A 9 7.55 -12.37 3.45
N ASP A 10 8.02 -13.37 4.21
CA ASP A 10 7.15 -14.46 4.67
C ASP A 10 5.92 -13.87 5.37
N ILE A 11 4.77 -14.54 5.27
CA ILE A 11 3.46 -14.07 5.75
C ILE A 11 3.55 -13.54 7.19
N ALA A 12 4.28 -14.23 8.06
CA ALA A 12 4.47 -13.81 9.45
C ALA A 12 5.20 -12.46 9.61
N SER A 13 6.11 -12.13 8.69
CA SER A 13 6.81 -10.84 8.68
C SER A 13 5.90 -9.71 8.20
N LEU A 14 5.08 -10.00 7.18
CA LEU A 14 4.08 -9.06 6.67
C LEU A 14 3.00 -8.75 7.72
N GLU A 15 2.47 -9.77 8.41
CA GLU A 15 1.49 -9.58 9.49
C GLU A 15 2.07 -8.75 10.64
N ALA A 16 3.35 -8.95 10.98
CA ALA A 16 4.03 -8.20 12.02
C ALA A 16 4.38 -6.76 11.62
N SER A 17 4.53 -6.47 10.32
CA SER A 17 4.94 -5.15 9.83
C SER A 17 3.78 -4.14 9.79
N ILE A 18 2.56 -4.58 9.45
CA ILE A 18 1.37 -3.72 9.40
C ILE A 18 1.13 -2.92 10.69
N PRO A 19 1.10 -3.52 11.91
CA PRO A 19 0.90 -2.76 13.13
C PRO A 19 2.06 -1.81 13.46
N LEU A 20 3.28 -2.09 12.96
CA LEU A 20 4.42 -1.17 13.09
C LEU A 20 4.25 0.05 12.20
N TYR A 21 3.82 -0.14 10.95
CA TYR A 21 3.49 0.98 10.06
C TYR A 21 2.33 1.81 10.61
N ASP A 22 1.28 1.18 11.17
CA ASP A 22 0.20 1.88 11.88
C ASP A 22 0.73 2.75 13.03
N ALA A 23 1.67 2.23 13.82
CA ALA A 23 2.27 2.98 14.91
C ALA A 23 3.08 4.18 14.40
N VAL A 24 3.83 4.02 13.31
CA VAL A 24 4.57 5.11 12.68
C VAL A 24 3.63 6.17 12.13
N LEU A 25 2.57 5.79 11.41
CA LEU A 25 1.59 6.72 10.82
C LEU A 25 0.75 7.47 11.86
N LYS A 26 0.70 7.01 13.12
CA LYS A 26 0.09 7.77 14.23
C LYS A 26 0.94 8.93 14.71
N VAL A 27 2.26 8.80 14.63
CA VAL A 27 3.22 9.84 15.09
C VAL A 27 3.64 10.73 13.93
N LEU A 28 3.85 10.12 12.76
CA LEU A 28 4.16 10.80 11.53
C LEU A 28 2.88 11.37 10.94
N THR A 29 2.71 12.69 10.99
CA THR A 29 1.55 13.35 10.39
C THR A 29 1.82 13.73 8.94
N ARG A 30 0.78 13.63 8.11
CA ARG A 30 0.81 14.02 6.69
C ARG A 30 1.27 15.48 6.50
N ASP A 31 0.90 16.37 7.41
CA ASP A 31 1.19 17.80 7.30
C ASP A 31 2.67 18.14 7.55
N ASN A 32 3.34 17.39 8.42
CA ASN A 32 4.73 17.69 8.79
C ASN A 32 5.74 17.12 7.79
N LEU A 33 5.49 15.90 7.30
CA LEU A 33 6.42 15.17 6.43
C LEU A 33 5.64 14.34 5.39
N PRO A 34 4.97 14.99 4.41
CA PRO A 34 4.04 14.33 3.50
C PRO A 34 4.70 13.22 2.68
N MET A 35 5.96 13.40 2.27
CA MET A 35 6.68 12.38 1.51
C MET A 35 7.01 11.15 2.36
N LEU A 36 7.50 11.35 3.59
CA LEU A 36 7.80 10.22 4.48
C LEU A 36 6.51 9.49 4.87
N TRP A 37 5.43 10.23 5.11
CA TRP A 37 4.12 9.67 5.38
C TRP A 37 3.64 8.80 4.23
N ALA A 38 3.74 9.30 3.00
CA ALA A 38 3.35 8.58 1.79
C ALA A 38 4.17 7.30 1.60
N MET A 39 5.47 7.32 1.88
CA MET A 39 6.32 6.13 1.81
C MET A 39 5.91 5.06 2.82
N VAL A 40 5.64 5.45 4.07
CA VAL A 40 5.22 4.50 5.11
C VAL A 40 3.83 3.92 4.79
N ALA A 41 2.90 4.75 4.32
CA ALA A 41 1.58 4.33 3.86
C ALA A 41 1.67 3.37 2.66
N ALA A 42 2.55 3.65 1.69
CA ALA A 42 2.77 2.77 0.53
C ALA A 42 3.31 1.38 0.93
N ASN A 43 4.21 1.34 1.91
CA ASN A 43 4.76 0.07 2.41
C ASN A 43 3.70 -0.75 3.15
N ARG A 44 2.88 -0.09 3.98
CA ARG A 44 1.74 -0.70 4.64
C ARG A 44 0.72 -1.27 3.65
N ALA A 45 0.35 -0.49 2.64
CA ALA A 45 -0.56 -0.92 1.57
C ALA A 45 -0.01 -2.12 0.78
N SER A 46 1.29 -2.12 0.49
CA SER A 46 1.97 -3.24 -0.16
C SER A 46 1.93 -4.51 0.70
N ALA A 47 2.19 -4.40 2.01
CA ALA A 47 2.15 -5.53 2.92
C ALA A 47 0.74 -6.14 3.04
N MET A 48 -0.29 -5.29 3.12
CA MET A 48 -1.69 -5.75 3.10
C MET A 48 -2.05 -6.46 1.79
N LEU A 49 -1.58 -5.95 0.65
CA LEU A 49 -1.87 -6.57 -0.65
C LEU A 49 -1.20 -7.95 -0.79
N ALA A 50 0.04 -8.08 -0.35
CA ALA A 50 0.76 -9.36 -0.36
C ALA A 50 0.07 -10.39 0.54
N LEU A 51 -0.33 -10.02 1.76
CA LEU A 51 -1.10 -10.90 2.64
C LEU A 51 -2.45 -11.30 2.05
N ALA A 52 -3.13 -10.38 1.37
CA ALA A 52 -4.42 -10.66 0.77
C ALA A 52 -4.32 -11.66 -0.39
N ASP A 53 -3.24 -11.63 -1.19
CA ASP A 53 -3.04 -12.58 -2.31
C ASP A 53 -2.63 -13.98 -1.81
N GLU A 54 -1.94 -14.07 -0.67
CA GLU A 54 -1.51 -15.34 -0.07
C GLU A 54 -2.59 -16.02 0.81
N SER A 55 -3.47 -15.23 1.46
CA SER A 55 -4.42 -15.73 2.47
C SER A 55 -5.88 -15.38 2.17
N ASP A 56 -6.18 -14.90 0.96
CA ASP A 56 -7.53 -14.59 0.47
C ASP A 56 -8.31 -13.58 1.34
N TYR A 57 -7.60 -12.64 1.97
CA TYR A 57 -8.20 -11.58 2.81
C TYR A 57 -8.79 -10.45 1.95
N LEU A 58 -10.06 -10.60 1.56
CA LEU A 58 -10.80 -9.62 0.76
C LEU A 58 -10.81 -8.21 1.40
N ASP A 59 -11.02 -8.12 2.71
CA ASP A 59 -11.01 -6.87 3.45
C ASP A 59 -9.64 -6.17 3.42
N MET A 60 -8.54 -6.93 3.49
CA MET A 60 -7.19 -6.40 3.34
C MET A 60 -6.90 -5.92 1.91
N ALA A 61 -7.39 -6.65 0.90
CA ALA A 61 -7.28 -6.21 -0.49
C ALA A 61 -8.02 -4.88 -0.73
N GLU A 62 -9.24 -4.75 -0.19
CA GLU A 62 -10.04 -3.51 -0.24
C GLU A 62 -9.34 -2.35 0.49
N ALA A 63 -8.80 -2.61 1.68
CA ALA A 63 -8.05 -1.62 2.45
C ALA A 63 -6.78 -1.14 1.71
N SER A 64 -6.03 -2.07 1.10
CA SER A 64 -4.88 -1.75 0.27
C SER A 64 -5.25 -0.88 -0.94
N ALA A 65 -6.32 -1.25 -1.66
CA ALA A 65 -6.80 -0.48 -2.80
C ALA A 65 -7.18 0.96 -2.41
N ALA A 66 -7.83 1.13 -1.25
CA ALA A 66 -8.18 2.45 -0.74
C ALA A 66 -6.93 3.28 -0.39
N GLU A 67 -5.92 2.68 0.23
CA GLU A 67 -4.70 3.38 0.61
C GLU A 67 -3.88 3.79 -0.63
N PHE A 68 -3.73 2.92 -1.63
CA PHE A 68 -3.07 3.27 -2.89
C PHE A 68 -3.82 4.37 -3.66
N ARG A 69 -5.16 4.38 -3.67
CA ARG A 69 -5.94 5.49 -4.26
C ARG A 69 -5.64 6.82 -3.58
N ASN A 70 -5.57 6.85 -2.25
CA ASN A 70 -5.21 8.06 -1.51
C ASN A 70 -3.80 8.56 -1.89
N LEU A 71 -2.86 7.65 -2.18
CA LEU A 71 -1.53 8.00 -2.65
C LEU A 71 -1.53 8.54 -4.08
N VAL A 72 -2.35 7.97 -4.97
CA VAL A 72 -2.56 8.51 -6.33
C VAL A 72 -3.08 9.95 -6.25
N ASP A 73 -4.09 10.19 -5.42
CA ASP A 73 -4.67 11.52 -5.23
C ASP A 73 -3.68 12.50 -4.60
N LEU A 74 -2.83 12.03 -3.67
CA LEU A 74 -1.79 12.84 -3.04
C LEU A 74 -0.73 13.32 -4.03
N PHE A 75 -0.35 12.47 -4.98
CA PHE A 75 0.65 12.80 -6.00
C PHE A 75 0.06 13.42 -7.27
N ASP A 76 -1.27 13.56 -7.35
CA ASP A 76 -1.91 14.17 -8.51
C ASP A 76 -1.52 15.64 -8.68
N GLY A 77 -1.20 16.03 -9.91
CA GLY A 77 -0.71 17.37 -10.23
C GLY A 77 0.67 17.72 -9.67
N THR A 78 1.40 16.77 -9.09
CA THR A 78 2.80 16.96 -8.63
C THR A 78 3.81 16.47 -9.67
N ASP A 79 5.08 16.85 -9.50
CA ASP A 79 6.18 16.36 -10.34
C ASP A 79 6.54 14.88 -10.06
N TYR A 80 5.90 14.23 -9.07
CA TYR A 80 6.15 12.83 -8.69
C TYR A 80 5.35 11.84 -9.54
N SER A 81 5.36 12.00 -10.87
CA SER A 81 4.55 11.18 -11.79
C SER A 81 4.88 9.69 -11.68
N ALA A 82 6.15 9.33 -11.52
CA ALA A 82 6.56 7.93 -11.36
C ALA A 82 5.97 7.26 -10.11
N TYR A 83 5.82 8.00 -9.01
CA TYR A 83 5.18 7.49 -7.79
C TYR A 83 3.67 7.33 -7.98
N LYS A 84 3.03 8.29 -8.65
CA LYS A 84 1.62 8.20 -9.02
C LYS A 84 1.35 7.00 -9.92
N ASP A 85 2.19 6.77 -10.93
CA ASP A 85 2.05 5.66 -11.88
C ASP A 85 2.20 4.32 -11.14
N CYS A 86 3.22 4.19 -10.29
CA CYS A 86 3.42 3.00 -9.46
C CYS A 86 2.23 2.75 -8.52
N ALA A 87 1.73 3.78 -7.82
CA ALA A 87 0.56 3.65 -6.97
C ALA A 87 -0.69 3.25 -7.79
N SER A 88 -0.84 3.78 -9.01
CA SER A 88 -1.94 3.44 -9.92
C SER A 88 -1.89 1.97 -10.38
N GLU A 89 -0.69 1.45 -10.68
CA GLU A 89 -0.48 0.04 -11.00
C GLU A 89 -0.87 -0.86 -9.80
N GLN A 90 -0.49 -0.46 -8.58
CA GLN A 90 -0.85 -1.19 -7.37
C GLN A 90 -2.36 -1.15 -7.08
N VAL A 91 -3.06 -0.04 -7.38
CA VAL A 91 -4.53 0.00 -7.34
C VAL A 91 -5.13 -1.05 -8.27
N GLN A 92 -4.63 -1.16 -9.51
CA GLN A 92 -5.14 -2.15 -10.46
C GLN A 92 -4.89 -3.59 -9.99
N ARG A 93 -3.70 -3.87 -9.44
CA ARG A 93 -3.40 -5.17 -8.83
C ARG A 93 -4.38 -5.52 -7.70
N ALA A 94 -4.63 -4.58 -6.78
CA ALA A 94 -5.56 -4.78 -5.69
C ALA A 94 -7.01 -5.01 -6.18
N LEU A 95 -7.46 -4.27 -7.21
CA LEU A 95 -8.80 -4.47 -7.78
C LEU A 95 -8.96 -5.83 -8.45
N ASN A 96 -7.96 -6.27 -9.22
CA ASN A 96 -7.99 -7.61 -9.81
C ASN A 96 -8.04 -8.71 -8.74
N LEU A 97 -7.35 -8.53 -7.62
CA LEU A 97 -7.42 -9.46 -6.49
C LEU A 97 -8.81 -9.44 -5.85
N ILE A 98 -9.38 -8.27 -5.58
CA ILE A 98 -10.75 -8.14 -5.05
C ILE A 98 -11.75 -8.87 -5.95
N GLU A 99 -11.67 -8.68 -7.26
CA GLU A 99 -12.52 -9.38 -8.23
C GLU A 99 -12.35 -10.91 -8.15
N ARG A 100 -11.12 -11.40 -8.00
CA ARG A 100 -10.85 -12.85 -7.82
C ARG A 100 -11.44 -13.41 -6.53
N LEU A 101 -11.40 -12.65 -5.44
CA LEU A 101 -11.85 -13.08 -4.11
C LEU A 101 -13.38 -12.99 -3.91
N GLN A 102 -14.08 -12.23 -4.75
CA GLN A 102 -15.54 -12.05 -4.68
C GLN A 102 -16.35 -13.12 -5.44
N VAL A 103 -15.69 -14.04 -6.15
CA VAL A 103 -16.29 -15.11 -6.97
C VAL A 103 -16.36 -16.41 -6.18
#